data_AF-A0A8H4V201-F1
#
_entry.id   AF-A0A8H4V201-F1
#
_cell.length_a   1.000
_cell.length_b   1.000
_cell.length_c   1.000
_cell.angle_alpha   90.00
_cell.angle_beta   90.00
_cell.angle_gamma   90.00
#
_symmetry.space_group_name_H-M   'P 1'
#
loop_
_entity.id
_entity.type
_entity.pdbx_description
1 polymer ?
#
loop_
_entity_poly.entity_id
_entity_poly.type
_entity_poly.pdbx_seq_one_letter_code
_entity_poly.pdbx_strand_id
1 'polypeptide(L)'
;MDVDSNNPRDAIARAKSRARSQAATNRLTDGVTDTTSRRKAERLTKLGQKKMNRMARQGEADRHQTVSLAKHLFSGKRGMGKTQRR
;
A
#
# COMPACT_ATOMS: atom_id res chain seq x y z
N MET A 1 -24.87 28.67 -21.64
CA MET A 1 -23.85 29.62 -22.11
C MET A 1 -22.99 29.94 -20.91
N ASP A 2 -21.81 29.34 -20.84
CA ASP A 2 -20.82 29.60 -19.79
C ASP A 2 -20.24 30.99 -20.04
N VAL A 3 -20.49 31.91 -19.10
CA VAL A 3 -19.95 33.26 -19.15
C VAL A 3 -18.57 33.19 -18.52
N ASP A 4 -17.52 33.16 -19.36
CA ASP A 4 -16.14 33.36 -18.92
C ASP A 4 -15.99 34.79 -18.39
N SER A 5 -16.28 34.96 -17.09
CA SER A 5 -16.08 36.21 -16.37
C SER A 5 -14.57 36.49 -16.27
N ASN A 6 -14.05 37.30 -17.18
CA ASN A 6 -12.67 37.82 -17.21
C ASN A 6 -12.37 38.81 -16.08
N ASN A 7 -13.07 38.71 -14.94
CA ASN A 7 -12.89 39.62 -13.81
C ASN A 7 -11.77 39.08 -12.89
N PRO A 8 -10.64 39.82 -12.72
CA PRO A 8 -9.53 39.37 -11.89
C PRO A 8 -9.93 39.12 -10.42
N ARG A 9 -11.01 39.75 -9.94
CA ARG A 9 -11.52 39.54 -8.58
C ARG A 9 -12.12 38.16 -8.38
N ASP A 10 -12.78 37.61 -9.39
CA ASP A 10 -13.36 36.26 -9.34
C ASP A 10 -12.26 35.19 -9.43
N ALA A 11 -11.20 35.46 -10.17
CA ALA A 11 -9.99 34.64 -10.17
C ALA A 11 -9.30 34.61 -8.79
N ILE A 12 -9.23 35.75 -8.08
CA ILE A 12 -8.71 35.85 -6.71
C ILE A 12 -9.61 35.11 -5.72
N ALA A 13 -10.94 35.21 -5.86
CA ALA A 13 -11.90 34.48 -5.02
C ALA A 13 -11.81 32.96 -5.22
N ARG A 14 -11.64 32.51 -6.48
CA ARG A 14 -11.37 31.10 -6.84
C ARG A 14 -10.01 30.61 -6.35
N ALA A 15 -8.98 31.46 -6.36
CA ALA A 15 -7.68 31.15 -5.78
C ALA A 15 -7.77 31.00 -4.24
N LYS A 16 -8.58 31.84 -3.57
CA LYS A 16 -8.89 31.72 -2.14
C LYS A 16 -9.68 30.44 -1.80
N SER A 17 -10.58 29.97 -2.66
CA SER A 17 -11.35 28.73 -2.42
C SER A 17 -10.57 27.44 -2.71
N ARG A 18 -9.47 27.50 -3.46
CA ARG A 18 -8.52 26.37 -3.63
C ARG A 18 -7.64 26.12 -2.41
N ALA A 19 -7.88 26.83 -1.31
CA ALA A 19 -7.29 26.60 -0.01
C ALA A 19 -7.85 25.33 0.66
N ARG A 20 -7.49 24.15 0.15
CA ARG A 20 -7.01 23.11 1.09
C ARG A 20 -5.61 23.53 1.51
N SER A 21 -5.54 24.61 2.31
CA SER A 21 -4.34 25.40 2.59
C SER A 21 -3.48 24.85 3.72
N GLN A 22 -3.46 23.53 3.90
CA GLN A 22 -2.36 22.88 4.59
C GLN A 22 -1.75 21.90 3.62
N ALA A 23 -0.45 22.08 3.34
CA ALA A 23 0.34 21.04 2.72
C ALA A 23 0.12 19.75 3.52
N ALA A 24 -0.05 18.61 2.83
CA ALA A 24 -0.20 17.34 3.52
C ALA A 24 0.95 17.17 4.50
N THR A 25 0.65 17.25 5.80
CA THR A 25 1.62 17.02 6.86
C THR A 25 2.08 15.57 6.76
N ASN A 26 3.33 15.29 7.14
CA ASN A 26 3.79 13.91 7.16
C ASN A 26 3.03 13.15 8.27
N ARG A 27 2.02 12.39 7.86
CA ARG A 27 1.16 11.58 8.73
C ARG A 27 1.91 10.63 9.67
N LEU A 28 3.16 10.27 9.34
CA LEU A 28 3.99 9.40 10.18
C LEU A 28 4.53 10.14 11.41
N THR A 29 4.70 11.45 11.33
CA THR A 29 5.32 12.27 12.39
C THR A 29 4.36 13.24 13.04
N ASP A 30 3.23 13.54 12.41
CA ASP A 30 2.27 14.56 12.85
C ASP A 30 1.72 14.30 14.27
N GLY A 31 1.50 13.02 14.62
CA GLY A 31 1.02 12.61 15.94
C GLY A 31 2.10 12.45 17.01
N VAL A 32 3.39 12.55 16.67
CA VAL A 32 4.50 12.34 17.61
C VAL A 32 5.52 13.48 17.48
N THR A 33 5.34 14.47 18.35
CA THR A 33 6.14 15.70 18.38
C THR A 33 7.56 15.46 18.92
N ASP A 34 7.70 14.65 19.97
CA ASP A 34 8.99 14.35 20.58
C ASP A 34 9.85 13.39 19.73
N THR A 35 11.12 13.75 19.58
CA THR A 35 12.11 12.99 18.80
C THR A 35 12.44 11.64 19.41
N THR A 36 12.43 11.50 20.73
CA THR A 36 12.76 10.23 21.39
C THR A 36 11.63 9.22 21.20
N SER A 37 10.40 9.69 21.33
CA SER A 37 9.17 8.93 21.07
C SER A 37 9.06 8.50 19.61
N ARG A 38 9.45 9.36 18.67
CA ARG A 38 9.53 9.03 17.23
C ARG A 38 10.52 7.91 16.94
N ARG A 39 11.74 8.01 17.48
CA ARG A 39 12.77 6.95 17.33
C ARG A 39 12.29 5.62 17.92
N LYS A 40 11.55 5.65 19.04
CA LYS A 40 10.95 4.45 19.62
C LYS A 40 9.89 3.83 18.70
N ALA A 41 9.00 4.64 18.12
CA ALA A 41 7.97 4.18 17.18
C ALA A 41 8.58 3.54 15.91
N GLU A 42 9.62 4.15 15.34
CA GLU A 42 10.36 3.58 14.20
C GLU A 42 11.01 2.24 14.56
N ARG A 43 11.60 2.13 15.75
CA ARG A 43 12.19 0.87 16.23
C ARG A 43 11.14 -0.23 16.38
N LEU A 44 9.98 0.09 16.95
CA LEU A 44 8.86 -0.85 17.09
C LEU A 44 8.35 -1.33 15.73
N THR A 45 8.25 -0.42 14.75
CA THR A 45 7.85 -0.75 13.38
C THR A 45 8.84 -1.74 12.74
N LYS A 46 10.15 -1.45 12.81
CA LYS A 46 11.19 -2.36 12.29
C LYS A 46 11.20 -3.70 13.01
N LEU A 47 10.91 -3.73 14.31
CA LEU A 47 10.79 -4.97 15.08
C LEU A 47 9.60 -5.81 14.60
N GLY A 48 8.44 -5.18 14.35
CA GLY A 48 7.25 -5.85 13.83
C GLY A 48 7.45 -6.46 12.44
N GLN A 49 8.21 -5.79 11.58
CA GLN A 49 8.54 -6.29 10.23
C GLN A 49 9.44 -7.54 10.23
N LYS A 50 10.16 -7.85 11.32
CA LYS A 50 11.08 -9.01 11.36
C LYS A 50 10.40 -10.34 11.03
N LYS A 51 9.17 -10.56 11.50
CA LYS A 51 8.41 -11.81 11.24
C LYS A 51 8.15 -11.99 9.75
N MET A 52 7.78 -10.91 9.08
CA MET A 52 7.50 -10.83 7.65
C MET A 52 8.77 -11.06 6.83
N ASN A 53 9.85 -10.37 7.19
CA ASN A 53 11.14 -10.48 6.50
C ASN A 53 11.73 -11.88 6.62
N ARG A 54 11.54 -12.54 7.78
CA ARG A 54 11.94 -13.95 7.97
C ARG A 54 11.23 -14.90 7.00
N MET A 55 9.99 -14.59 6.63
CA MET A 55 9.22 -15.36 5.64
C MET A 55 9.43 -14.85 4.20
N ALA A 56 10.39 -13.95 3.98
CA ALA A 56 10.72 -13.36 2.68
C ALA A 56 9.53 -12.74 1.93
N ARG A 57 8.57 -12.15 2.65
CA ARG A 57 7.44 -11.47 2.01
C ARG A 57 7.84 -10.12 1.44
N GLN A 58 7.19 -9.71 0.36
CA GLN A 58 7.51 -8.47 -0.36
C GLN A 58 7.09 -7.20 0.42
N GLY A 59 6.11 -7.32 1.31
CA GLY A 59 5.60 -6.24 2.13
C GLY A 59 4.34 -6.66 2.89
N GLU A 60 3.77 -5.77 3.70
CA GLU A 60 2.63 -6.08 4.57
C GLU A 60 1.39 -6.61 3.84
N ALA A 61 1.20 -6.16 2.60
CA ALA A 61 0.09 -6.57 1.74
C ALA A 61 0.27 -7.98 1.16
N ASP A 62 1.50 -8.51 1.12
CA ASP A 62 1.78 -9.85 0.62
C ASP A 62 1.28 -10.90 1.62
N ARG A 63 0.13 -11.49 1.27
CA ARG A 63 -0.58 -12.49 2.07
C ARG A 63 -0.85 -13.76 1.25
N HIS A 64 -0.12 -13.99 0.16
CA HIS A 64 -0.28 -15.19 -0.66
C HIS A 64 -0.10 -16.46 0.19
N GLN A 65 -1.02 -17.42 0.01
CA GLN A 65 -0.98 -18.71 0.70
C GLN A 65 -0.81 -19.83 -0.33
N THR A 66 0.19 -20.67 -0.12
CA THR A 66 0.40 -21.85 -0.95
C THR A 66 -0.38 -23.03 -0.40
N VAL A 67 -0.87 -23.88 -1.30
CA VAL A 67 -1.44 -25.17 -0.92
C VAL A 67 -0.33 -26.14 -0.56
N SER A 68 -0.52 -26.94 0.49
CA SER A 68 0.48 -27.93 0.92
C SER A 68 0.70 -29.05 -0.11
N LEU A 69 -0.40 -29.53 -0.72
CA LEU A 69 -0.37 -30.58 -1.74
C LEU A 69 -1.30 -30.21 -2.91
N ALA A 70 -0.72 -29.93 -4.08
CA ALA A 70 -1.51 -29.62 -5.27
C ALA A 70 -2.08 -30.91 -5.90
N LYS A 71 -3.41 -31.01 -6.00
CA LYS A 71 -4.12 -32.22 -6.45
C LYS A 71 -3.58 -32.82 -7.76
N HIS A 72 -3.33 -31.99 -8.77
CA HIS A 72 -2.89 -32.45 -10.09
C HIS A 72 -1.47 -33.07 -10.10
N LEU A 73 -0.71 -32.92 -9.01
CA LEU A 73 0.58 -33.57 -8.83
C LEU A 73 0.45 -34.95 -8.18
N PHE A 74 -0.50 -35.12 -7.26
CA PHE A 74 -0.59 -36.28 -6.37
C PHE A 74 -1.80 -37.19 -6.61
N SER A 75 -2.75 -36.76 -7.45
CA SER A 75 -3.98 -37.51 -7.73
C SER A 75 -4.00 -38.00 -9.17
N GLY A 76 -4.48 -39.24 -9.36
CA GLY A 76 -4.62 -39.89 -10.66
C GLY A 76 -3.39 -40.70 -11.08
N LYS A 77 -3.60 -41.64 -12.00
CA LYS A 77 -2.55 -42.44 -12.63
C LYS A 77 -2.47 -42.08 -14.12
N ARG A 78 -1.27 -42.12 -14.71
CA ARG A 78 -1.09 -41.94 -16.16
C ARG A 78 -1.37 -43.27 -16.86
N GLY A 79 -2.38 -43.28 -17.73
CA GLY A 79 -2.69 -44.40 -18.61
C GLY A 79 -1.98 -44.30 -19.96
N MET A 80 -2.30 -45.23 -20.86
CA MET A 80 -1.85 -45.18 -22.26
C MET A 80 -2.59 -44.07 -23.02
N GLY A 81 -1.88 -43.34 -23.89
CA GLY A 81 -2.44 -42.25 -24.71
C GLY A 81 -2.20 -40.86 -24.13
N LYS A 82 -3.24 -40.01 -24.10
CA LYS A 82 -3.12 -38.59 -23.72
C LYS A 82 -2.70 -38.43 -22.25
N THR A 83 -1.67 -37.62 -22.03
CA THR A 83 -1.15 -37.27 -20.70
C THR A 83 -1.45 -35.80 -20.34
N GLN A 84 -1.40 -35.47 -19.05
CA GLN A 84 -1.70 -34.13 -18.52
C GLN A 84 -0.56 -33.11 -18.71
N ARG A 85 0.67 -33.60 -18.83
CA ARG A 85 1.90 -32.80 -18.97
C ARG A 85 2.82 -33.46 -20.00
N ARG A 86 3.61 -32.62 -20.69
CA ARG A 86 4.51 -33.01 -21.77
C ARG A 86 5.64 -33.89 -21.26
#